data_AF-A0A9P6GKR5-F1
#
_entry.id   AF-A0A9P6GKR5-F1
#
_cell.length_a   1.000
_cell.length_b   1.000
_cell.length_c   1.000
_cell.angle_alpha   90.00
_cell.angle_beta   90.00
_cell.angle_gamma   90.00
#
_symmetry.space_group_name_H-M   'P 1'
#
loop_
_entity.id
_entity.type
_entity.pdbx_description
1 polymer ?
#
loop_
_entity_poly.entity_id
_entity_poly.type
_entity_poly.pdbx_seq_one_letter_code
_entity_poly.pdbx_strand_id
1 'polypeptide(L)'
;MCHWIAANVSVPQMTVSILPMPIFETEELGELIEYKPPGPPKTTGKHRYIFLVSAPRNGATEPLYSSKPKDRQHWGTGEESGGVKNWAREKGLVPVAANLIYSQHKKYRDH
;
A
#
# COMPACT_ATOMS: atom_id res chain seq x y z
N MET A 1 -0.47 -9.88 4.01
CA MET A 1 -1.85 -9.35 3.84
C MET A 1 -1.80 -8.08 3.02
N CYS A 2 -2.83 -7.78 2.22
CA CYS A 2 -2.99 -6.48 1.56
C CYS A 2 -3.78 -5.52 2.47
N HIS A 3 -3.17 -4.42 2.90
CA HIS A 3 -3.82 -3.43 3.77
C HIS A 3 -4.53 -2.34 2.99
N TRP A 4 -3.97 -1.89 1.87
CA TRP A 4 -4.48 -0.75 1.09
C TRP A 4 -3.82 -0.74 -0.28
N ILE A 5 -4.55 -0.28 -1.30
CA ILE A 5 -4.00 0.07 -2.61
C ILE A 5 -4.77 1.31 -3.09
N ALA A 6 -4.04 2.41 -3.23
CA ALA A 6 -4.45 3.57 -4.00
C ALA A 6 -3.70 3.58 -5.34
N ALA A 7 -4.39 4.00 -6.39
CA ALA A 7 -3.85 4.14 -7.73
C ALA A 7 -4.24 5.49 -8.34
N ASN A 8 -3.72 5.76 -9.53
CA ASN A 8 -4.01 6.97 -10.31
C ASN A 8 -3.60 8.25 -9.57
N VAL A 9 -2.48 8.17 -8.84
CA VAL A 9 -1.93 9.28 -8.07
C VAL A 9 -1.14 10.19 -9.00
N SER A 10 -1.57 11.44 -9.13
CA SER A 10 -0.81 12.49 -9.82
C SER A 10 0.27 13.03 -8.88
N VAL A 11 1.52 13.02 -9.33
CA VAL A 11 2.60 13.73 -8.63
C VAL A 11 2.57 15.18 -9.11
N PRO A 12 2.26 16.18 -8.25
CA PRO A 12 2.32 17.57 -8.67
C PRO A 12 3.78 17.89 -9.08
N GLN A 13 3.95 18.37 -10.31
CA GLN A 13 5.27 18.51 -10.93
C GLN A 13 6.14 19.60 -10.29
N MET A 14 5.57 20.45 -9.43
CA MET A 14 6.29 21.40 -8.59
C MET A 14 5.31 22.03 -7.61
N THR A 15 5.37 21.64 -6.34
CA THR A 15 5.05 22.57 -5.26
C THR A 15 6.35 22.81 -4.51
N VAL A 16 6.89 24.02 -4.67
CA VAL A 16 7.93 24.54 -3.78
C VAL A 16 7.26 24.69 -2.42
N SER A 17 7.18 23.59 -1.67
CA SER A 17 6.76 23.64 -0.28
C SER A 17 7.99 23.99 0.54
N ILE A 18 7.82 24.98 1.41
CA ILE A 18 8.82 25.39 2.41
C ILE A 18 8.97 24.29 3.50
N LEU A 19 8.21 23.19 3.36
CA LEU A 19 8.27 21.97 4.15
C LEU A 19 8.87 20.85 3.29
N PRO A 20 9.68 19.93 3.85
CA PRO A 20 10.49 18.97 3.07
C PRO A 20 9.70 17.83 2.39
N MET A 21 8.39 17.94 2.16
CA MET A 21 7.57 16.82 1.69
C MET A 21 6.56 17.26 0.62
N PRO A 22 6.59 16.66 -0.60
CA PRO A 22 5.51 16.84 -1.55
C PRO A 22 4.21 16.27 -0.96
N ILE A 23 3.17 17.11 -0.89
CA ILE A 23 1.83 16.72 -0.46
C ILE A 23 1.11 16.20 -1.71
N PHE A 24 0.66 14.96 -1.66
CA PHE A 24 -0.29 14.43 -2.64
C PHE A 24 -1.68 14.94 -2.26
N GLU A 25 -2.37 15.63 -3.17
CA GLU A 25 -3.79 15.95 -2.98
C GLU A 25 -4.57 14.64 -2.91
N THR A 26 -5.16 14.36 -1.75
CA THR A 26 -5.85 13.11 -1.45
C THR A 26 -7.27 13.04 -2.01
N GLU A 27 -7.79 14.15 -2.54
CA GLU A 27 -9.21 14.30 -2.91
C GLU A 27 -9.64 13.45 -4.13
N GLU A 28 -8.69 12.94 -4.92
CA GLU A 28 -8.97 12.10 -6.10
C GLU A 28 -8.14 10.79 -6.14
N LEU A 29 -7.70 10.26 -4.99
CA LEU A 29 -7.03 8.96 -4.99
C LEU A 29 -7.99 7.86 -5.44
N GLY A 30 -7.68 7.21 -6.56
CA GLY A 30 -8.40 6.04 -7.04
C GLY A 30 -8.15 4.84 -6.13
N GLU A 31 -8.88 4.74 -5.03
CA GLU A 31 -8.79 3.60 -4.12
C GLU A 31 -9.27 2.33 -4.83
N LEU A 32 -8.32 1.48 -5.23
CA LEU A 32 -8.65 0.15 -5.75
C LEU A 32 -9.04 -0.79 -4.62
N ILE A 33 -8.41 -0.61 -3.46
CA ILE A 33 -8.54 -1.48 -2.28
C ILE A 33 -8.59 -0.61 -1.02
N GLU A 34 -9.74 -0.55 -0.35
CA GLU A 34 -9.97 0.25 0.86
C GLU A 34 -8.91 0.00 1.95
N TYR A 35 -8.56 1.06 2.68
CA TYR A 35 -7.62 0.96 3.79
C TYR A 35 -8.16 0.10 4.94
N LYS A 36 -7.39 -0.92 5.33
CA LYS A 36 -7.63 -1.72 6.54
C LYS A 36 -6.53 -1.44 7.57
N PRO A 37 -6.86 -0.92 8.77
CA PRO A 37 -5.86 -0.54 9.75
C PRO A 37 -5.05 -1.73 10.29
N PRO A 38 -3.88 -1.47 10.90
CA PRO A 38 -3.12 -2.47 11.64
C PRO A 38 -3.96 -3.16 12.73
N GLY A 39 -4.13 -4.48 12.60
CA GLY A 39 -4.77 -5.34 13.60
C GLY A 39 -3.98 -6.62 13.83
N PRO A 40 -2.74 -6.55 14.33
CA PRO A 40 -1.94 -7.74 14.60
C PRO A 40 -2.66 -8.62 15.65
N PRO A 41 -2.71 -9.95 15.46
CA PRO A 41 -3.31 -10.85 16.44
C PRO A 41 -2.66 -10.74 17.83
N LYS A 42 -3.38 -11.21 18.86
CA LYS A 42 -2.78 -11.38 20.20
C LYS A 42 -1.60 -12.35 20.08
N THR A 43 -0.59 -12.14 20.93
CA THR A 43 0.60 -13.00 21.10
C THR A 43 1.55 -13.16 19.91
N THR A 44 1.31 -12.55 18.74
CA THR A 44 2.22 -12.62 17.58
C THR A 44 3.34 -11.58 17.59
N GLY A 45 3.36 -10.68 18.58
CA GLY A 45 4.38 -9.64 18.71
C GLY A 45 4.20 -8.51 17.70
N LYS A 46 5.32 -7.94 17.22
CA LYS A 46 5.32 -6.81 16.28
C LYS A 46 5.11 -7.30 14.84
N HIS A 47 4.14 -6.71 14.16
CA HIS A 47 3.91 -6.87 12.73
C HIS A 47 4.47 -5.68 11.95
N ARG A 48 5.02 -5.95 10.77
CA ARG A 48 5.51 -4.93 9.82
C ARG A 48 4.40 -4.53 8.87
N TYR A 49 4.23 -3.23 8.67
CA TYR A 49 3.34 -2.64 7.68
C TYR A 49 4.22 -1.81 6.75
N ILE A 50 4.29 -2.23 5.50
CA ILE A 50 5.18 -1.65 4.50
C ILE A 50 4.32 -0.83 3.54
N PHE A 51 4.64 0.45 3.42
CA PHE A 51 4.14 1.32 2.37
C PHE A 51 5.09 1.21 1.19
N LEU A 52 4.55 0.92 0.01
CA LEU A 52 5.33 0.79 -1.22
C LEU A 52 4.71 1.70 -2.28
N VAL A 53 5.54 2.57 -2.86
CA VAL A 53 5.17 3.37 -4.01
C VAL A 53 5.73 2.69 -5.25
N SER A 54 4.91 2.51 -6.28
CA SER A 54 5.31 1.90 -7.53
C SER A 54 4.95 2.81 -8.71
N ALA A 55 5.75 2.78 -9.75
CA ALA A 55 5.53 3.50 -10.99
C ALA A 55 5.40 2.53 -12.17
N PRO A 56 4.70 2.91 -13.26
CA PRO A 56 4.66 2.13 -14.49
C PRO A 56 6.07 1.98 -15.09
N ARG A 57 6.46 0.73 -15.43
CA ARG A 57 7.80 0.44 -15.96
C ARG A 57 8.13 1.19 -17.24
N ASN A 58 7.13 1.44 -18.08
CA ASN A 58 7.28 2.06 -19.39
C ASN A 58 6.74 3.50 -19.44
N GLY A 59 6.53 4.14 -18.28
CA GLY A 59 5.94 5.48 -18.23
C GLY A 59 4.48 5.55 -18.73
N ALA A 60 3.77 4.42 -18.75
CA ALA A 60 2.37 4.37 -19.15
C ALA A 60 1.53 5.29 -18.25
N THR A 61 0.67 6.10 -18.85
CA THR A 61 -0.21 7.05 -18.14
C THR A 61 -1.65 6.56 -18.02
N GLU A 62 -1.95 5.41 -18.64
CA GLU A 62 -3.29 4.82 -18.60
C GLU A 62 -3.68 4.51 -17.14
N PRO A 63 -4.86 4.96 -16.69
CA PRO A 63 -5.25 4.72 -15.31
C PRO A 63 -5.46 3.23 -15.03
N LEU A 64 -5.09 2.81 -13.83
CA LEU A 64 -5.31 1.47 -13.33
C LEU A 64 -6.73 1.36 -12.80
N TYR A 65 -7.56 0.56 -13.46
CA TYR A 65 -8.97 0.34 -13.09
C TYR A 65 -9.26 -1.06 -12.52
N SER A 66 -8.31 -2.00 -12.63
CA SER A 66 -8.53 -3.40 -12.23
C SER A 66 -7.99 -3.67 -10.82
N SER A 67 -8.89 -4.04 -9.92
CA SER A 67 -8.59 -4.49 -8.56
C SER A 67 -8.35 -6.01 -8.50
N LYS A 68 -7.40 -6.47 -7.67
CA LYS A 68 -7.45 -7.83 -7.09
C LYS A 68 -6.76 -7.88 -5.72
N PRO A 69 -7.55 -7.99 -4.64
CA PRO A 69 -7.03 -8.25 -3.30
C PRO A 69 -7.76 -9.45 -2.65
N LYS A 70 -8.32 -10.40 -3.42
CA LYS A 70 -9.51 -11.20 -3.07
C LYS A 70 -9.49 -11.77 -1.65
N ASP A 71 -10.01 -10.94 -0.74
CA ASP A 71 -10.16 -10.95 0.72
C ASP A 71 -8.90 -11.06 1.61
N ARG A 72 -7.86 -10.37 1.15
CA ARG A 72 -6.72 -9.76 1.88
C ARG A 72 -5.60 -10.67 2.35
N GLN A 73 -5.82 -11.94 2.61
CA GLN A 73 -4.71 -12.87 2.87
C GLN A 73 -4.07 -13.32 1.54
N HIS A 74 -2.74 -13.42 1.52
CA HIS A 74 -1.96 -13.82 0.33
C HIS A 74 -2.29 -13.05 -0.97
N TRP A 75 -2.86 -11.85 -0.86
CA TRP A 75 -3.31 -11.02 -1.99
C TRP A 75 -4.27 -11.75 -2.95
N GLY A 76 -5.01 -12.76 -2.45
CA GLY A 76 -5.96 -13.54 -3.24
C GLY A 76 -5.33 -14.54 -4.22
N THR A 77 -4.04 -14.83 -4.07
CA THR A 77 -3.30 -15.81 -4.90
C THR A 77 -3.46 -17.25 -4.43
N GLY A 78 -3.81 -17.47 -3.15
CA GLY A 78 -3.86 -18.79 -2.53
C GLY A 78 -2.51 -19.38 -2.11
N GLU A 79 -1.40 -18.70 -2.39
CA GLU A 79 -0.03 -19.16 -2.07
C GLU A 79 0.58 -18.37 -0.91
N GLU A 80 1.35 -19.04 -0.03
CA GLU A 80 1.99 -18.36 1.10
C GLU A 80 2.93 -17.22 0.68
N SER A 81 3.58 -17.34 -0.48
CA SER A 81 4.46 -16.34 -1.08
C SER A 81 3.76 -15.28 -1.95
N GLY A 82 2.43 -15.37 -2.08
CA GLY A 82 1.64 -14.42 -2.84
C GLY A 82 1.63 -13.02 -2.22
N GLY A 83 1.95 -12.00 -3.01
CA GLY A 83 2.01 -10.64 -2.51
C GLY A 83 2.28 -9.56 -3.54
N VAL A 84 2.67 -8.39 -3.04
CA VAL A 84 2.86 -7.15 -3.82
C VAL A 84 3.78 -7.32 -5.02
N LYS A 85 4.81 -8.17 -4.94
CA LYS A 85 5.75 -8.43 -6.04
C LYS A 85 5.07 -9.05 -7.27
N ASN A 86 4.18 -10.02 -7.04
CA ASN A 86 3.47 -10.71 -8.13
C ASN A 86 2.46 -9.76 -8.76
N TRP A 87 1.68 -9.08 -7.90
CA TRP A 87 0.71 -8.09 -8.33
C TRP A 87 1.34 -6.95 -9.15
N ALA A 88 2.45 -6.38 -8.67
CA ALA A 88 3.16 -5.31 -9.38
C ALA A 88 3.67 -5.80 -10.74
N ARG A 89 4.22 -7.02 -10.82
CA ARG A 89 4.70 -7.61 -12.07
C ARG A 89 3.56 -7.80 -13.09
N GLU A 90 2.42 -8.32 -12.67
CA GLU A 90 1.23 -8.49 -13.53
C GLU A 90 0.72 -7.15 -14.07
N LYS A 91 0.84 -6.08 -13.29
CA LYS A 91 0.44 -4.72 -13.67
C LYS A 91 1.54 -3.92 -14.38
N GLY A 92 2.71 -4.51 -14.63
CA GLY A 92 3.83 -3.80 -15.26
C GLY A 92 4.41 -2.66 -14.41
N LEU A 93 4.31 -2.76 -13.09
CA LEU A 93 4.76 -1.77 -12.11
C LEU A 93 6.14 -2.13 -11.55
N VAL A 94 6.92 -1.10 -11.22
CA VAL A 94 8.21 -1.21 -10.53
C VAL A 94 8.20 -0.39 -9.24
N PRO A 95 8.74 -0.91 -8.12
CA PRO A 95 8.83 -0.13 -6.88
C PRO A 95 9.82 1.03 -7.04
N VAL A 96 9.43 2.20 -6.55
CA VAL A 96 10.26 3.43 -6.61
C VAL A 96 10.58 4.00 -5.22
N ALA A 97 9.75 3.71 -4.21
CA ALA A 97 10.02 4.09 -2.83
C ALA A 97 9.34 3.11 -1.86
N ALA A 98 9.86 3.05 -0.63
CA ALA A 98 9.26 2.28 0.45
C ALA A 98 9.43 2.97 1.80
N ASN A 99 8.49 2.74 2.70
CA ASN A 99 8.60 3.09 4.12
C ASN A 99 7.95 1.99 4.97
N LEU A 100 8.24 1.92 6.26
CA LEU A 100 7.71 0.89 7.14
C LEU A 100 7.32 1.43 8.52
N ILE A 101 6.28 0.84 9.09
CA ILE A 101 5.91 1.00 10.50
C ILE A 101 5.75 -0.36 11.16
N TYR A 102 5.91 -0.39 12.49
CA TYR A 102 5.61 -1.56 13.30
C TYR A 102 4.35 -1.31 14.14
N SER A 103 3.48 -2.30 14.25
CA SER A 103 2.36 -2.30 15.20
C SER A 103 2.29 -3.64 15.94
N GLN A 104 1.81 -3.61 17.17
CA GLN A 104 1.62 -4.79 18.02
C GLN A 104 0.30 -4.63 18.80
N HIS A 105 -0.34 -5.74 19.14
CA HIS A 105 -1.57 -5.71 19.93
C HIS A 105 -1.31 -5.08 21.31
N LYS A 106 -2.02 -4.00 21.65
CA LYS A 106 -1.92 -3.36 22.98
C LYS A 106 -2.68 -4.22 24.00
N LYS A 107 -2.00 -4.70 25.04
CA LYS A 107 -2.69 -5.25 26.22
C LYS A 107 -3.24 -4.06 27.01
N TYR A 108 -4.56 -3.92 27.11
CA TYR A 108 -5.13 -3.13 28.20
C TYR A 108 -4.80 -3.88 29.50
N ARG A 109 -4.13 -3.21 30.45
CA ARG A 109 -4.08 -3.72 31.83
C ARG A 109 -5.41 -3.31 32.43
N ASP A 110 -6.23 -4.30 32.77
CA ASP A 110 -7.33 -4.10 33.71
C ASP A 110 -6.67 -3.68 35.04
N HIS A 111 -6.95 -2.45 35.47
CA HIS A 111 -6.50 -1.90 36.75
C HIS A 111 -7.46 -2.33 37.85
#